data_AF-A0A662DNM2-F1
#
_entry.id   AF-A0A662DNM2-F1
#
_cell.length_a   1.000
_cell.length_b   1.000
_cell.length_c   1.000
_cell.angle_alpha   90.00
_cell.angle_beta   90.00
_cell.angle_gamma   90.00
#
_symmetry.space_group_name_H-M   'P 1'
#
loop_
_entity.id
_entity.type
_entity.pdbx_description
1 polymer ?
#
loop_
_entity_poly.entity_id
_entity_poly.type
_entity_poly.pdbx_seq_one_letter_code
_entity_poly.pdbx_strand_id
1 'polypeptide(L)'
;MLLQVMLWYKRVVNVVKEIFSPDDFTHPLCRRLAQEIFSHQGDITPSHLINQVADSALSSLISSLSFGDSSLKGVDLQKVAIEIIQTLKRRSHQRKIKQLSQMIQNYEREGEEEKVKELYQKLIQLRKSILI
;
A
#
# COMPACT_ATOMS: atom_id res chain seq x y z
N MET A 1 -3.74 3.47 11.96
CA MET A 1 -2.27 3.43 11.78
C MET A 1 -1.83 3.64 10.33
N LEU A 2 -2.25 2.83 9.33
CA LEU A 2 -1.78 3.01 7.94
C LEU A 2 -2.12 4.41 7.35
N LEU A 3 -3.40 4.80 7.38
CA LEU A 3 -3.82 6.12 6.87
C LEU A 3 -3.16 7.28 7.60
N GLN A 4 -2.98 7.16 8.92
CA GLN A 4 -2.25 8.14 9.72
C GLN A 4 -0.81 8.30 9.21
N VAL A 5 -0.09 7.21 9.01
CA VAL A 5 1.28 7.27 8.47
C VAL A 5 1.30 7.84 7.05
N MET A 6 0.29 7.55 6.23
CA MET A 6 0.17 8.08 4.87
C MET A 6 -0.05 9.60 4.83
N LEU A 7 -0.70 10.18 5.84
CA LEU A 7 -0.87 11.64 5.96
C LEU A 7 0.45 12.37 6.21
N TRP A 8 1.44 11.70 6.80
CA TRP A 8 2.71 12.32 7.19
C TRP A 8 3.89 11.91 6.29
N TYR A 9 3.85 10.73 5.67
CA TYR A 9 4.96 10.17 4.90
C TYR A 9 4.54 9.79 3.48
N LYS A 10 4.82 10.68 2.53
CA LYS A 10 4.57 10.47 1.09
C LYS A 10 5.18 9.19 0.53
N ARG A 11 6.35 8.76 1.05
CA ARG A 11 6.98 7.50 0.63
C ARG A 11 6.06 6.30 0.87
N VAL A 12 5.29 6.31 1.96
CA VAL A 12 4.33 5.24 2.27
C VAL A 12 3.18 5.27 1.29
N VAL A 13 2.68 6.46 0.93
CA VAL A 13 1.63 6.62 -0.10
C VAL A 13 2.05 5.97 -1.41
N ASN A 14 3.27 6.21 -1.89
CA ASN A 14 3.75 5.64 -3.15
C ASN A 14 3.78 4.10 -3.14
N VAL A 15 4.28 3.50 -2.05
CA VAL A 15 4.32 2.03 -1.91
C VAL A 15 2.91 1.45 -1.77
N VAL A 16 2.01 2.13 -1.06
CA VAL A 16 0.62 1.69 -0.92
C VAL A 16 -0.11 1.73 -2.27
N LYS A 17 0.09 2.77 -3.10
CA LYS A 17 -0.50 2.90 -4.44
C LYS A 17 -0.12 1.74 -5.39
N GLU A 18 1.06 1.14 -5.22
CA GLU A 18 1.49 0.00 -6.02
C GLU A 18 0.80 -1.33 -5.62
N ILE A 19 0.19 -1.38 -4.44
CA ILE A 19 -0.26 -2.63 -3.80
C ILE A 19 -1.77 -2.62 -3.52
N PHE A 20 -2.34 -1.44 -3.27
CA PHE A 20 -3.73 -1.22 -2.92
C PHE A 20 -4.35 -0.18 -3.82
N SER A 21 -5.62 -0.40 -4.12
CA SER A 21 -6.58 0.59 -4.56
C SER A 21 -7.29 1.20 -3.34
N PRO A 22 -7.92 2.38 -3.47
CA PRO A 22 -8.78 2.91 -2.42
C PRO A 22 -9.94 1.95 -2.05
N ASP A 23 -10.42 1.14 -3.01
CA ASP A 23 -11.53 0.22 -2.78
C ASP A 23 -11.18 -0.96 -1.87
N ASP A 24 -9.88 -1.26 -1.70
CA ASP A 24 -9.39 -2.25 -0.74
C ASP A 24 -9.62 -1.83 0.73
N PHE A 25 -9.94 -0.56 0.98
CA PHE A 25 -10.37 -0.08 2.29
C PHE A 25 -11.86 -0.40 2.50
N THR A 26 -12.14 -1.25 3.48
CA THR A 26 -13.49 -1.74 3.79
C THR A 26 -14.39 -0.66 4.38
N HIS A 27 -13.82 0.25 5.19
CA HIS A 27 -14.58 1.32 5.82
C HIS A 27 -14.79 2.50 4.85
N PRO A 28 -16.03 2.98 4.60
CA PRO A 28 -16.31 4.02 3.61
C PRO A 28 -15.53 5.32 3.81
N LEU A 29 -15.41 5.81 5.05
CA LEU A 29 -14.63 7.03 5.33
C LEU A 29 -13.13 6.83 5.10
N CYS A 30 -12.60 5.63 5.36
CA CYS A 30 -11.19 5.29 5.11
C CYS A 30 -10.91 5.20 3.60
N ARG A 31 -11.85 4.63 2.85
CA ARG A 31 -11.81 4.59 1.39
C ARG A 31 -11.83 6.00 0.81
N ARG A 32 -12.75 6.85 1.26
CA ARG A 32 -12.83 8.25 0.81
C ARG A 32 -11.55 9.01 1.13
N LEU A 33 -11.01 8.86 2.33
CA LEU A 33 -9.72 9.45 2.69
C LEU A 33 -8.57 8.92 1.81
N ALA A 34 -8.54 7.61 1.54
CA ALA A 34 -7.56 7.03 0.63
C ALA A 34 -7.68 7.60 -0.79
N GLN A 35 -8.90 7.81 -1.30
CA GLN A 35 -9.12 8.45 -2.61
C GLN A 35 -8.52 9.86 -2.64
N GLU A 36 -8.79 10.69 -1.63
CA GLU A 36 -8.22 12.04 -1.55
C GLU A 36 -6.69 12.03 -1.47
N ILE A 37 -6.13 11.15 -0.63
CA ILE A 37 -4.67 10.98 -0.50
C ILE A 37 -4.07 10.50 -1.84
N PHE A 38 -4.76 9.64 -2.58
CA PHE A 38 -4.22 9.05 -3.80
C PHE A 38 -4.30 10.02 -4.99
N SER A 39 -5.36 10.82 -5.06
CA SER A 39 -5.58 11.79 -6.13
C SER A 39 -4.66 13.00 -6.03
N HIS A 40 -4.14 13.31 -4.85
CA HIS A 40 -3.24 14.44 -4.67
C HIS A 40 -1.88 14.26 -5.36
N GLN A 41 -1.48 15.29 -6.11
CA GLN A 41 -0.14 15.44 -6.67
C GLN A 41 0.66 16.39 -5.78
N GLY A 42 1.60 15.86 -5.00
CA GLY A 42 2.48 16.69 -4.16
C GLY A 42 2.61 16.18 -2.74
N ASP A 43 3.08 17.06 -1.87
CA ASP A 43 3.13 16.80 -0.43
C ASP A 43 1.76 17.11 0.15
N ILE A 44 1.21 16.15 0.87
CA ILE A 44 -0.13 16.22 1.43
C ILE A 44 0.06 16.53 2.90
N THR A 45 -0.56 17.62 3.37
CA THR A 45 -0.66 17.88 4.80
C THR A 45 -2.11 17.68 5.24
N PRO A 46 -2.35 17.31 6.50
CA PRO A 46 -3.69 17.24 7.04
C PRO A 46 -4.51 18.52 6.86
N SER A 47 -3.88 19.70 6.99
CA SER A 47 -4.55 20.98 6.83
C SER A 47 -5.02 21.20 5.39
N HIS A 48 -4.22 20.81 4.39
CA HIS A 48 -4.65 20.88 2.99
C HIS A 48 -5.87 20.00 2.72
N LEU A 49 -5.89 18.76 3.24
CA LEU A 49 -7.03 17.86 3.08
C LEU A 49 -8.29 18.36 3.78
N ILE A 50 -8.18 18.86 5.02
CA ILE A 50 -9.34 19.41 5.76
C ILE A 50 -9.97 20.57 5.00
N ASN A 51 -9.17 21.45 4.41
CA ASN A 51 -9.66 22.63 3.69
C ASN A 51 -10.31 22.30 2.34
N GLN A 52 -9.97 21.16 1.73
CA GLN A 52 -10.57 20.72 0.46
C GLN A 52 -11.85 19.91 0.67
N VAL A 53 -12.03 19.35 1.85
CA VAL A 53 -13.14 18.48 2.17
C VAL A 53 -14.28 19.29 2.77
N ALA A 54 -15.40 19.37 2.04
CA ALA A 54 -16.65 19.96 2.54
C ALA A 54 -17.40 19.06 3.56
N ASP A 55 -16.98 17.80 3.68
CA ASP A 55 -17.61 16.79 4.55
C ASP A 55 -17.03 16.85 5.98
N SER A 56 -17.88 17.23 6.94
CA SER A 56 -17.52 17.33 8.36
C SER A 56 -17.04 16.00 8.97
N ALA A 57 -17.57 14.86 8.52
CA ALA A 57 -17.18 13.55 9.03
C ALA A 57 -15.76 13.17 8.58
N LEU A 58 -15.42 13.48 7.33
CA LEU A 58 -14.08 13.24 6.79
C LEU A 58 -13.05 14.21 7.40
N SER A 59 -13.41 15.48 7.59
CA SER A 59 -12.57 16.46 8.30
C SER A 59 -12.33 16.07 9.77
N SER A 60 -13.35 15.52 10.44
CA SER A 60 -13.21 14.95 11.79
C SER A 60 -12.27 13.75 11.81
N LEU A 61 -12.39 12.83 10.84
CA LEU A 61 -11.48 11.69 10.71
C LEU A 61 -10.02 12.14 10.47
N ILE A 62 -9.80 13.09 9.56
CA ILE A 62 -8.46 13.62 9.29
C ILE A 62 -7.90 14.27 10.56
N SER A 63 -8.70 15.06 11.27
CA SER A 63 -8.30 15.68 12.53
C SER A 63 -7.94 14.61 13.57
N SER A 64 -8.77 13.59 13.77
CA SER A 64 -8.48 12.48 14.69
C SER A 64 -7.18 11.74 14.35
N LEU A 65 -6.92 11.50 13.06
CA LEU A 65 -5.69 10.84 12.61
C LEU A 65 -4.45 11.75 12.73
N SER A 66 -4.64 13.06 12.68
CA SER A 66 -3.57 14.07 12.76
C SER A 66 -3.20 14.42 14.20
N PHE A 67 -4.22 14.57 15.04
CA PHE A 67 -4.13 14.83 16.48
C PHE A 67 -4.22 13.55 17.29
N GLY A 68 -3.81 12.41 16.72
CA GLY A 68 -3.69 11.13 17.42
C GLY A 68 -2.58 11.14 18.48
N ASP A 69 -2.60 12.13 19.38
CA ASP A 69 -1.82 12.28 20.59
C ASP A 69 -2.64 11.69 21.75
N SER A 70 -2.36 10.44 22.09
CA SER A 70 -2.42 9.95 23.48
C SER A 70 -1.89 8.52 23.64
N SER A 71 -1.88 7.70 22.58
CA SER A 71 -1.32 6.33 22.64
C SER A 71 0.13 6.21 22.15
N LEU A 72 0.71 7.29 21.60
CA LEU A 72 1.99 7.27 20.88
C LEU A 72 3.09 8.08 21.56
N LYS A 73 3.04 8.26 22.89
CA LYS A 73 4.22 8.73 23.64
C LYS A 73 5.38 7.73 23.38
N GLY A 74 6.36 8.16 22.57
CA GLY A 74 7.52 7.35 22.21
C GLY A 74 7.41 6.51 20.94
N VAL A 75 6.35 6.66 20.14
CA VAL A 75 6.30 6.00 18.81
C VAL A 75 6.90 6.92 17.76
N ASP A 76 8.06 6.51 17.26
CA ASP A 76 8.67 7.10 16.09
C ASP A 76 7.86 6.70 14.84
N LEU A 77 7.04 7.65 14.34
CA LEU A 77 6.23 7.45 13.14
C LEU A 77 7.10 7.13 11.90
N GLN A 78 8.36 7.58 11.86
CA GLN A 78 9.28 7.23 10.78
C GLN A 78 9.64 5.75 10.85
N LYS A 79 9.90 5.21 12.05
CA LYS A 79 10.13 3.78 12.25
C LYS A 79 8.91 2.97 11.83
N VAL A 80 7.71 3.37 12.24
CA VAL A 80 6.45 2.71 11.84
C VAL A 80 6.27 2.75 10.31
N ALA A 81 6.59 3.88 9.68
CA ALA A 81 6.55 4.00 8.22
C ALA A 81 7.47 3.00 7.53
N ILE A 82 8.70 2.83 8.03
CA ILE A 82 9.67 1.86 7.49
C ILE A 82 9.14 0.43 7.64
N GLU A 83 8.64 0.05 8.82
CA GLU A 83 8.11 -1.29 9.09
C GLU A 83 6.89 -1.61 8.22
N ILE A 84 5.99 -0.64 8.03
CA ILE A 84 4.84 -0.76 7.12
C ILE A 84 5.34 -0.99 5.69
N ILE A 85 6.26 -0.15 5.19
CA ILE A 85 6.80 -0.29 3.83
C ILE A 85 7.43 -1.68 3.62
N GLN A 86 8.27 -2.14 4.56
CA GLN A 86 8.92 -3.44 4.47
C GLN A 86 7.90 -4.58 4.44
N THR A 87 6.90 -4.52 5.32
CA THR A 87 5.82 -5.52 5.39
C THR A 87 5.01 -5.56 4.11
N LEU A 88 4.65 -4.39 3.57
CA LEU A 88 3.88 -4.28 2.34
C LEU A 88 4.64 -4.82 1.13
N LYS A 89 5.91 -4.45 0.97
CA LYS A 89 6.77 -4.99 -0.09
C LYS A 89 6.89 -6.50 -0.01
N ARG A 90 7.17 -7.04 1.19
CA ARG A 90 7.27 -8.49 1.41
C ARG A 90 5.98 -9.22 1.03
N ARG A 91 4.82 -8.70 1.45
CA ARG A 91 3.51 -9.28 1.10
C ARG A 91 3.24 -9.23 -0.40
N SER A 92 3.56 -8.11 -1.05
CA SER A 92 3.41 -7.95 -2.51
C SER A 92 4.26 -8.98 -3.27
N HIS A 93 5.53 -9.13 -2.89
CA HIS A 93 6.43 -10.13 -3.47
C HIS A 93 5.91 -11.56 -3.27
N GLN A 94 5.48 -11.91 -2.06
CA GLN A 94 4.92 -13.23 -1.76
C GLN A 94 3.66 -13.52 -2.59
N ARG A 95 2.76 -12.54 -2.76
CA ARG A 95 1.57 -12.68 -3.61
C ARG A 95 1.94 -12.92 -5.07
N LYS A 96 2.86 -12.13 -5.63
CA LYS A 96 3.34 -12.28 -7.01
C LYS A 96 4.00 -13.64 -7.24
N ILE A 97 4.84 -14.10 -6.31
CA ILE A 97 5.45 -15.44 -6.37
C ILE A 97 4.37 -16.52 -6.40
N LYS A 98 3.39 -16.45 -5.47
CA LYS A 98 2.31 -17.43 -5.41
C LYS A 98 1.49 -17.46 -6.72
N GLN A 99 1.17 -16.29 -7.27
CA GLN A 99 0.43 -16.19 -8.53
C GLN A 99 1.21 -16.81 -9.69
N LEU A 100 2.50 -16.46 -9.85
CA LEU A 100 3.35 -17.04 -10.89
C LEU A 100 3.48 -18.55 -10.74
N SER A 101 3.70 -19.05 -9.53
CA SER A 101 3.77 -20.50 -9.27
C SER A 101 2.47 -21.22 -9.62
N GLN A 102 1.31 -20.61 -9.33
CA GLN A 102 0.02 -21.18 -9.69
C GLN A 102 -0.22 -21.18 -11.21
N MET A 103 0.17 -20.11 -11.90
CA MET A 103 0.11 -20.05 -13.37
C MET A 103 1.01 -21.10 -14.02
N ILE A 104 2.24 -21.27 -13.52
CA ILE A 104 3.17 -22.32 -13.97
C ILE A 104 2.52 -23.69 -13.84
N GLN A 105 1.98 -24.03 -12.67
CA GLN A 105 1.33 -25.33 -12.44
C GLN A 105 0.15 -25.58 -13.38
N ASN A 106 -0.61 -24.53 -13.73
CA ASN A 106 -1.73 -24.68 -14.65
C ASN A 106 -1.23 -24.93 -16.08
N TYR A 107 -0.28 -24.14 -16.57
CA TYR A 107 0.27 -24.32 -17.92
C TYR A 107 1.08 -25.62 -18.08
N GLU A 108 1.76 -26.09 -17.02
CA GLU A 108 2.41 -27.41 -17.01
C GLU A 108 1.39 -28.54 -17.23
N ARG A 109 0.18 -28.44 -16.65
CA ARG A 109 -0.90 -29.41 -16.87
C ARG A 109 -1.50 -29.31 -18.28
N GLU A 110 -1.52 -28.12 -18.86
CA GLU A 110 -2.02 -27.87 -20.21
C GLU A 110 -1.00 -28.22 -21.31
N GLY A 111 0.24 -28.56 -20.94
CA GLY A 111 1.32 -28.89 -21.89
C GLY A 111 1.94 -27.66 -22.58
N GLU A 112 1.69 -26.47 -22.06
CA GLU A 112 2.08 -25.17 -22.65
C GLU A 112 3.52 -24.79 -22.25
N GLU A 113 4.49 -25.57 -22.75
CA GLU A 113 5.89 -25.51 -22.30
C GLU A 113 6.56 -24.13 -22.51
N GLU A 114 6.23 -23.43 -23.59
CA GLU A 114 6.76 -22.08 -23.86
C GLU A 114 6.30 -21.08 -22.80
N LYS A 115 5.00 -21.08 -22.46
CA LYS A 115 4.44 -20.21 -21.42
C LYS A 115 5.03 -20.53 -20.05
N VAL A 116 5.26 -21.82 -19.76
CA VAL A 116 5.93 -22.27 -18.53
C VAL A 116 7.34 -21.68 -18.44
N LYS A 117 8.15 -21.78 -19.51
CA LYS A 117 9.51 -21.24 -19.55
C LYS A 117 9.53 -19.72 -19.31
N GLU A 118 8.65 -18.96 -19.95
CA GLU A 118 8.54 -17.52 -19.73
C GLU A 118 8.20 -17.17 -18.29
N LEU A 119 7.24 -17.87 -17.68
CA LEU A 119 6.83 -17.63 -16.30
C LEU A 119 7.92 -18.01 -15.29
N TYR A 120 8.69 -19.08 -15.54
CA TYR A 120 9.85 -19.42 -14.72
C TYR A 120 10.93 -18.33 -14.77
N GLN A 121 11.21 -17.77 -15.95
CA GLN A 121 12.15 -16.65 -16.08
C GLN A 121 11.69 -15.42 -15.27
N LYS A 122 10.40 -15.06 -15.37
CA LYS A 122 9.80 -13.97 -14.56
C LYS A 122 9.91 -14.26 -13.07
N LEU A 123 9.68 -15.50 -12.63
CA LEU A 123 9.80 -15.91 -11.23
C LEU A 123 11.25 -15.81 -10.73
N ILE A 124 12.23 -16.21 -11.53
CA ILE A 124 13.66 -16.10 -11.20
C ILE A 124 14.06 -14.62 -11.08
N GLN A 125 13.67 -13.78 -12.04
CA GLN A 125 13.94 -12.34 -12.01
C GLN A 125 13.35 -11.69 -10.76
N LEU A 126 12.10 -12.03 -10.41
CA LEU A 126 11.45 -11.53 -9.19
C LEU A 126 12.18 -11.98 -7.92
N ARG A 127 12.62 -13.24 -7.84
CA ARG A 127 13.41 -13.72 -6.68
C ARG A 127 14.75 -12.98 -6.57
N LYS A 128 15.43 -12.74 -7.68
CA LYS A 128 16.67 -11.96 -7.70
C LYS A 128 16.46 -10.52 -7.23
N SER A 129 15.38 -9.85 -7.65
CA SER A 129 15.08 -8.48 -7.22
C SER A 129 14.69 -8.35 -5.75
N ILE A 130 14.42 -9.45 -5.05
CA ILE A 130 14.09 -9.47 -3.61
C ILE A 130 15.36 -9.63 -2.76
N LEU A 131 16.38 -10.29 -3.30
CA LEU A 131 17.65 -10.60 -2.62
C LEU A 131 18.67 -9.46 -2.70
N ILE A 132 18.40 -8.44 -3.52
CA ILE A 132 19.20 -7.21 -3.69
C ILE A 132 18.57 -6.11 -2.84
#